data_AF-A0A9D7KMJ8-F1
#
_entry.id   AF-A0A9D7KMJ8-F1
#
_cell.length_a   1.000
_cell.length_b   1.000
_cell.length_c   1.000
_cell.angle_alpha   90.00
_cell.angle_beta   90.00
_cell.angle_gamma   90.00
#
_symmetry.space_group_name_H-M   'P 1'
#
loop_
_entity.id
_entity.type
_entity.pdbx_description
1 polymer ?
#
loop_
_entity_poly.entity_id
_entity_poly.type
_entity_poly.pdbx_seq_one_letter_code
_entity_poly.pdbx_strand_id
1 'polypeptide(L)'
;METSWDFKTPPLLLDYDAETPNPEQGPPSRRPGVDLLISQQYEQYKTFWTEKFFQLHRNEEELNRIFIKIYGLEEELTPDVELKDVTILQPEKIITPEGGLEFKQAEVIKQFISWSVGCMFGRYSPDKPGLILANQGETLKDFLDRVPEPSFLPDEDNIIPVLDDEYFADDIVARFKKFIETLFGRQHFTTNIRIIEESLGMDIRKYFVKEFHKDHLQRYKKRPIYWLISSPAGSFNALIYMHRYNNQTMSKIFNDYLKEFRSKLISRLKDIQDGIFTGNNPVKEEDRLRKQLKDVEDFILTMTPFAMNPITIDLDDGVKVNITKFAGVVKGIQ
;
A
#
# COMPACT_ATOMS: atom_id res chain seq x y z
N MET A 1 8.06 13.29 -5.88
CA MET A 1 8.49 11.88 -6.00
C MET A 1 7.85 11.11 -4.87
N GLU A 2 7.42 9.90 -5.17
CA GLU A 2 7.08 8.90 -4.17
C GLU A 2 8.33 8.60 -3.35
N THR A 3 8.23 8.69 -2.02
CA THR A 3 9.32 8.43 -1.08
C THR A 3 9.17 7.08 -0.39
N SER A 4 8.46 6.12 -1.00
CA SER A 4 8.33 4.77 -0.44
C SER A 4 9.69 4.07 -0.58
N TRP A 5 10.59 4.36 0.37
CA TRP A 5 11.92 3.77 0.50
C TRP A 5 12.75 3.76 -0.81
N ASP A 6 12.57 4.77 -1.66
CA ASP A 6 13.18 4.87 -3.00
C ASP A 6 13.01 3.61 -3.86
N PHE A 7 11.83 2.97 -3.80
CA PHE A 7 11.51 1.74 -4.53
C PHE A 7 12.33 0.51 -4.09
N LYS A 8 13.01 0.59 -2.94
CA LYS A 8 13.77 -0.51 -2.34
C LYS A 8 12.89 -1.34 -1.39
N THR A 9 13.53 -2.34 -0.78
CA THR A 9 12.94 -3.23 0.22
C THR A 9 12.46 -2.44 1.44
N PRO A 10 11.24 -2.68 1.95
CA PRO A 10 10.74 -1.98 3.13
C PRO A 10 11.56 -2.35 4.38
N PRO A 11 11.68 -1.44 5.36
CA PRO A 11 12.55 -1.65 6.53
C PRO A 11 12.16 -2.86 7.40
N LEU A 12 10.90 -3.27 7.34
CA LEU A 12 10.41 -4.47 8.02
C LEU A 12 10.85 -5.78 7.36
N LEU A 13 11.59 -5.73 6.25
CA LEU A 13 12.14 -6.91 5.58
C LEU A 13 13.66 -6.83 5.45
N LEU A 14 14.31 -5.91 6.15
CA LEU A 14 15.77 -5.80 6.15
C LEU A 14 16.39 -6.68 7.24
N ASP A 15 17.55 -7.25 6.95
CA ASP A 15 18.31 -8.04 7.91
C ASP A 15 19.26 -7.13 8.68
N TYR A 16 18.78 -6.58 9.79
CA TYR A 16 19.59 -5.70 10.64
C TYR A 16 20.71 -6.44 11.38
N ASP A 17 20.63 -7.77 11.44
CA ASP A 17 21.63 -8.62 12.11
C ASP A 17 22.78 -9.00 11.17
N ALA A 18 22.62 -8.79 9.85
CA ALA A 18 23.65 -9.10 8.88
C ALA A 18 24.85 -8.16 8.99
N GLU A 19 26.06 -8.72 9.01
CA GLU A 19 27.29 -7.94 8.87
C GLU A 19 27.27 -7.22 7.51
N THR A 20 27.12 -5.89 7.53
CA THR A 20 27.14 -5.09 6.31
C THR A 20 28.58 -4.77 5.93
N PRO A 21 29.08 -5.23 4.76
CA PRO A 21 30.46 -4.94 4.35
C PRO A 21 30.67 -3.46 3.97
N ASN A 22 29.60 -2.71 3.71
CA ASN A 22 29.65 -1.27 3.41
C ASN A 22 28.56 -0.49 4.19
N PRO A 23 28.93 0.50 5.03
CA PRO A 23 28.01 1.38 5.75
C PRO A 23 27.02 2.18 4.87
N GLU A 24 27.33 2.35 3.58
CA GLU A 24 26.50 3.07 2.59
C GLU A 24 25.38 2.22 2.00
N GLN A 25 25.50 0.88 2.00
CA GLN A 25 24.56 -0.01 1.34
C GLN A 25 23.36 -0.40 2.21
N GLY A 26 23.42 -0.11 3.52
CA GLY A 26 22.39 -0.49 4.48
C GLY A 26 22.28 -2.02 4.67
N PRO A 27 21.39 -2.46 5.57
CA PRO A 27 21.17 -3.89 5.79
C PRO A 27 20.61 -4.57 4.53
N PRO A 28 21.03 -5.79 4.20
CA PRO A 28 20.50 -6.54 3.06
C PRO A 28 19.03 -6.92 3.31
N SER A 29 18.33 -7.35 2.26
CA SER A 29 16.96 -7.86 2.40
C SER A 29 16.98 -9.26 3.00
N ARG A 30 16.09 -9.54 3.98
CA ARG A 30 15.85 -10.89 4.47
C ARG A 30 15.18 -11.73 3.38
N ARG A 31 15.46 -13.03 3.39
CA ARG A 31 14.75 -13.99 2.54
C ARG A 31 13.29 -14.12 3.01
N PRO A 32 12.31 -14.16 2.10
CA PRO A 32 10.94 -14.52 2.43
C PRO A 32 10.83 -15.87 3.16
N GLY A 33 9.79 -16.02 3.97
CA GLY A 33 9.43 -17.28 4.62
C GLY A 33 10.16 -17.59 5.92
N VAL A 34 11.01 -16.68 6.41
CA VAL A 34 11.60 -16.80 7.75
C VAL A 34 10.54 -16.41 8.78
N ASP A 35 10.33 -17.27 9.78
CA ASP A 35 9.40 -16.98 10.88
C ASP A 35 9.92 -15.78 11.69
N LEU A 36 9.21 -14.66 11.58
CA LEU A 36 9.62 -13.37 12.15
C LEU A 36 8.44 -12.67 12.82
N LEU A 37 8.71 -12.01 13.94
CA LEU A 37 7.74 -11.18 14.62
C LEU A 37 7.92 -9.72 14.18
N ILE A 38 6.86 -9.11 13.65
CA ILE A 38 6.90 -7.71 13.15
C ILE A 38 7.35 -6.75 14.24
N SER A 39 7.00 -6.98 15.51
CA SER A 39 7.44 -6.13 16.62
C SER A 39 8.95 -6.20 16.85
N GLN A 40 9.57 -7.37 16.77
CA GLN A 40 11.04 -7.50 16.89
C GLN A 40 11.74 -6.76 15.77
N GLN A 41 11.26 -6.94 14.54
CA GLN A 41 11.79 -6.26 13.37
C GLN A 41 11.61 -4.73 13.46
N TYR A 42 10.49 -4.28 14.03
CA TYR A 42 10.25 -2.86 14.29
C TYR A 42 11.22 -2.30 15.34
N GLU A 43 11.55 -3.04 16.39
CA GLU A 43 12.58 -2.64 17.37
C GLU A 43 13.97 -2.54 16.71
N GLN A 44 14.35 -3.52 15.88
CA GLN A 44 15.61 -3.47 15.13
C GLN A 44 15.66 -2.25 14.20
N TYR A 45 14.56 -1.96 13.48
CA TYR A 45 14.41 -0.76 12.67
C TYR A 45 14.65 0.52 13.50
N LYS A 46 14.02 0.65 14.67
CA LYS A 46 14.20 1.83 15.53
C LYS A 46 15.65 2.00 15.95
N THR A 47 16.30 0.93 16.41
CA THR A 47 17.71 0.98 16.84
C THR A 47 18.60 1.43 15.71
N PHE A 48 18.53 0.75 14.56
CA PHE A 48 19.36 1.06 13.39
C PHE A 48 19.20 2.50 12.93
N TRP A 49 17.96 2.98 12.80
CA TRP A 49 17.70 4.32 12.31
C TRP A 49 17.97 5.41 13.33
N THR A 50 17.87 5.12 14.63
CA THR A 50 18.33 6.03 15.68
C THR A 50 19.84 6.25 15.57
N GLU A 51 20.61 5.17 15.43
CA GLU A 51 22.07 5.26 15.26
C GLU A 51 22.45 6.00 13.99
N LYS A 52 21.81 5.69 12.85
CA LYS A 52 22.04 6.39 11.57
C LYS A 52 21.68 7.86 11.63
N PHE A 53 20.61 8.21 12.33
CA PHE A 53 20.21 9.60 12.52
C PHE A 53 21.27 10.41 13.27
N PHE A 54 21.71 9.94 14.43
CA PHE A 54 22.75 10.63 15.20
C PHE A 54 24.13 10.56 14.54
N GLN A 55 24.39 9.55 13.71
CA GLN A 55 25.58 9.54 12.85
C GLN A 55 25.51 10.65 11.80
N LEU A 56 24.38 10.80 11.11
CA LEU A 56 24.21 11.85 10.10
C LEU A 56 24.28 13.24 10.71
N HIS A 57 23.63 13.46 11.85
CA HIS A 57 23.68 14.71 12.60
C HIS A 57 25.13 15.12 12.94
N ARG A 58 25.93 14.19 13.51
CA ARG A 58 27.36 14.43 13.79
C ARG A 58 28.17 14.70 12.52
N ASN A 59 27.87 14.02 11.42
CA ASN A 59 28.54 14.25 10.14
C ASN A 59 28.22 15.65 9.57
N GLU A 60 26.97 16.12 9.71
CA GLU A 60 26.58 17.46 9.28
C GLU A 60 27.29 18.54 10.12
N GLU A 61 27.36 18.38 11.44
CA GLU A 61 28.12 19.28 12.33
C GLU A 61 29.62 19.28 12.03
N GLU A 62 30.19 18.10 11.74
CA GLU A 62 31.59 17.95 11.31
C GLU A 62 31.87 18.71 10.02
N LEU A 63 31.01 18.55 9.01
CA LEU A 63 31.12 19.24 7.74
C LEU A 63 31.00 20.76 7.94
N ASN A 64 30.02 21.22 8.70
CA ASN A 64 29.85 22.63 9.02
C ASN A 64 31.10 23.20 9.70
N ARG A 65 31.69 22.48 10.67
CA ARG A 65 32.93 22.91 11.32
C ARG A 65 34.10 23.04 10.34
N ILE A 66 34.25 22.08 9.43
CA ILE A 66 35.29 22.14 8.39
C ILE A 66 35.07 23.35 7.48
N PHE A 67 33.83 23.61 7.04
CA PHE A 67 33.51 24.75 6.20
C PHE A 67 33.75 26.09 6.90
N ILE A 68 33.24 26.26 8.13
CA ILE A 68 33.43 27.46 8.94
C ILE A 68 34.93 27.80 9.06
N LYS A 69 35.76 26.78 9.33
CA LYS A 69 37.22 26.93 9.40
C LYS A 69 37.87 27.30 8.06
N ILE A 70 37.42 26.72 6.95
CA ILE A 70 37.96 27.04 5.61
C ILE A 70 37.66 28.49 5.24
N TYR A 71 36.50 29.01 5.64
CA TYR A 71 36.08 30.37 5.32
C TYR A 71 36.49 31.42 6.38
N GLY A 72 37.07 31.01 7.51
CA GLY A 72 37.49 31.93 8.57
C GLY A 72 36.31 32.57 9.32
N LEU A 73 35.18 31.84 9.43
CA LEU A 73 33.91 32.33 9.98
C LEU A 73 33.68 31.89 11.43
N GLU A 74 34.72 31.49 12.16
CA GLU A 74 34.62 30.91 13.51
C GLU A 74 33.99 31.87 14.55
N GLU A 75 34.06 33.18 14.33
CA GLU A 75 33.43 34.18 15.20
C GLU A 75 31.96 34.49 14.82
N GLU A 76 31.52 34.08 13.62
CA GLU A 76 30.21 34.42 13.07
C GLU A 76 29.22 33.26 13.10
N LEU A 77 29.71 32.02 13.05
CA LEU A 77 28.89 30.81 12.90
C LEU A 77 29.27 29.71 13.88
N THR A 78 28.27 28.93 14.28
CA THR A 78 28.46 27.67 15.02
C THR A 78 28.23 26.47 14.09
N PRO A 79 28.91 25.34 14.31
CA PRO A 79 28.72 24.14 13.50
C PRO A 79 27.41 23.39 13.82
N ASP A 80 26.78 23.71 14.95
CA ASP A 80 25.64 23.01 15.52
C ASP A 80 24.46 22.92 14.55
N VAL A 81 23.84 21.74 14.50
CA VAL A 81 22.65 21.49 13.68
C VAL A 81 21.51 21.11 14.60
N GLU A 82 20.34 21.74 14.45
CA GLU A 82 19.17 21.30 15.22
C GLU A 82 18.70 19.93 14.71
N LEU A 83 18.32 19.02 15.61
CA LEU A 83 17.85 17.68 15.23
C LEU A 83 16.68 17.72 14.22
N LYS A 84 15.87 18.78 14.25
CA LYS A 84 14.72 18.97 13.34
C LYS A 84 15.14 19.18 11.89
N ASP A 85 16.37 19.66 11.66
CA ASP A 85 16.89 20.00 10.33
C ASP A 85 17.55 18.80 9.64
N VAL A 86 17.80 17.71 10.37
CA VAL A 86 18.29 16.45 9.80
C VAL A 86 17.21 15.84 8.90
N THR A 87 17.53 15.58 7.63
CA THR A 87 16.52 15.39 6.57
C THR A 87 15.93 13.97 6.44
N ILE A 88 16.48 12.96 7.12
CA ILE A 88 16.01 11.57 7.00
C ILE A 88 14.76 11.27 7.87
N LEU A 89 13.91 10.33 7.43
CA LEU A 89 12.75 9.75 8.18
C LEU A 89 11.65 10.74 8.59
N GLN A 90 11.37 11.74 7.75
CA GLN A 90 10.50 12.87 8.07
C GLN A 90 9.06 12.50 8.48
N PRO A 91 8.34 11.56 7.82
CA PRO A 91 6.99 11.19 8.26
C PRO A 91 6.97 10.17 9.41
N GLU A 92 8.02 9.36 9.59
CA GLU A 92 8.07 8.29 10.58
C GLU A 92 8.58 8.75 11.96
N LYS A 93 9.35 9.83 12.03
CA LYS A 93 9.99 10.30 13.27
C LYS A 93 9.23 11.44 13.97
N ILE A 94 9.39 11.49 15.28
CA ILE A 94 9.06 12.62 16.15
C ILE A 94 10.31 12.92 16.96
N ILE A 95 10.71 14.18 17.01
CA ILE A 95 11.76 14.62 17.93
C ILE A 95 11.09 14.99 19.24
N THR A 96 11.49 14.33 20.33
CA THR A 96 10.90 14.59 21.64
C THR A 96 11.43 15.92 22.21
N PRO A 97 10.69 16.59 23.11
CA PRO A 97 11.17 17.82 23.76
C PRO A 97 12.53 17.68 24.46
N GLU A 98 12.88 16.45 24.87
CA GLU A 98 14.14 16.11 25.54
C GLU A 98 15.29 15.84 24.55
N GLY A 99 15.08 15.98 23.24
CA GLY A 99 16.08 15.71 22.20
C GLY A 99 16.20 14.22 21.82
N GLY A 100 15.18 13.41 22.12
CA GLY A 100 15.09 12.01 21.72
C GLY A 100 14.40 11.80 20.36
N LEU A 101 14.46 10.58 19.84
CA LEU A 101 13.71 10.13 18.66
C LEU A 101 12.63 9.14 19.06
N GLU A 102 11.40 9.44 18.65
CA GLU A 102 10.28 8.51 18.69
C GLU A 102 9.85 8.16 17.27
N PHE A 103 9.39 6.92 17.07
CA PHE A 103 8.94 6.44 15.77
C PHE A 103 7.45 6.12 15.80
N LYS A 104 6.71 6.62 14.80
CA LYS A 104 5.29 6.33 14.61
C LYS A 104 5.13 4.97 13.96
N GLN A 105 4.88 3.94 14.77
CA GLN A 105 4.69 2.57 14.28
C GLN A 105 3.59 2.48 13.21
N ALA A 106 2.50 3.22 13.39
CA ALA A 106 1.41 3.32 12.43
C ALA A 106 1.89 3.75 11.03
N GLU A 107 2.80 4.71 10.92
CA GLU A 107 3.30 5.20 9.63
C GLU A 107 4.20 4.18 8.93
N VAL A 108 5.06 3.49 9.68
CA VAL A 108 5.88 2.39 9.15
C VAL A 108 5.00 1.25 8.63
N ILE A 109 3.96 0.88 9.38
CA ILE A 109 2.99 -0.15 8.98
C ILE A 109 2.18 0.27 7.75
N LYS A 110 1.69 1.51 7.68
CA LYS A 110 0.98 2.03 6.49
C LYS A 110 1.85 2.03 5.25
N GLN A 111 3.14 2.35 5.38
CA GLN A 111 4.08 2.30 4.26
C GLN A 111 4.37 0.86 3.83
N PHE A 112 4.52 -0.05 4.79
CA PHE A 112 4.64 -1.47 4.51
C PHE A 112 3.40 -2.02 3.78
N ILE A 113 2.18 -1.63 4.19
CA ILE A 113 0.94 -1.99 3.48
C ILE A 113 0.91 -1.37 2.08
N SER A 114 1.36 -0.13 1.90
CA SER A 114 1.47 0.48 0.57
C SER A 114 2.42 -0.28 -0.34
N TRP A 115 3.52 -0.79 0.20
CA TRP A 115 4.48 -1.59 -0.53
C TRP A 115 3.94 -3.00 -0.83
N SER A 116 3.21 -3.60 0.11
CA SER A 116 2.54 -4.90 -0.10
C SER A 116 1.52 -4.83 -1.23
N VAL A 117 0.71 -3.76 -1.30
CA VAL A 117 -0.20 -3.52 -2.43
C VAL A 117 0.58 -3.35 -3.74
N GLY A 118 1.76 -2.72 -3.70
CA GLY A 118 2.66 -2.70 -4.85
C GLY A 118 3.13 -4.08 -5.29
N CYS A 119 3.42 -4.98 -4.35
CA CYS A 119 3.72 -6.39 -4.66
C CYS A 119 2.49 -7.12 -5.22
N MET A 120 1.29 -6.85 -4.69
CA MET A 120 0.04 -7.40 -5.24
C MET A 120 -0.18 -6.99 -6.68
N PHE A 121 0.24 -5.79 -7.10
CA PHE A 121 0.18 -5.39 -8.50
C PHE A 121 1.42 -5.75 -9.32
N GLY A 122 2.47 -6.31 -8.71
CA GLY A 122 3.73 -6.65 -9.38
C GLY A 122 4.63 -5.45 -9.64
N ARG A 123 4.30 -4.29 -9.07
CA ARG A 123 5.18 -3.13 -9.12
C ARG A 123 6.50 -3.36 -8.40
N TYR A 124 6.46 -4.15 -7.33
CA TYR A 124 7.60 -4.58 -6.53
C TYR A 124 7.60 -6.10 -6.39
N SER A 125 8.73 -6.65 -5.93
CA SER A 125 8.84 -8.05 -5.52
C SER A 125 9.64 -8.13 -4.22
N PRO A 126 9.27 -9.01 -3.27
CA PRO A 126 10.13 -9.36 -2.13
C PRO A 126 11.43 -10.04 -2.52
N ASP A 127 11.49 -10.65 -3.71
CA ASP A 127 12.61 -11.46 -4.18
C ASP A 127 13.62 -10.65 -4.98
N LYS A 128 13.26 -9.43 -5.40
CA LYS A 128 14.10 -8.59 -6.25
C LYS A 128 13.90 -7.11 -5.90
N PRO A 129 14.97 -6.38 -5.50
CA PRO A 129 14.87 -4.97 -5.15
C PRO A 129 14.59 -4.11 -6.39
N GLY A 130 13.89 -2.99 -6.20
CA GLY A 130 13.58 -2.03 -7.25
C GLY A 130 12.18 -2.21 -7.86
N LEU A 131 11.91 -1.39 -8.88
CA LEU A 131 10.67 -1.47 -9.66
C LEU A 131 10.71 -2.68 -10.60
N ILE A 132 9.66 -3.49 -10.57
CA ILE A 132 9.49 -4.65 -11.45
C ILE A 132 8.53 -4.33 -12.59
N LEU A 133 7.30 -3.90 -12.31
CA LEU A 133 6.39 -3.40 -13.35
C LEU A 133 6.19 -1.90 -13.19
N ALA A 134 6.53 -1.15 -14.23
CA ALA A 134 6.48 0.31 -14.26
C ALA A 134 6.29 0.88 -15.68
N ASN A 135 6.01 0.06 -16.69
CA ASN A 135 5.73 0.51 -18.05
C ASN A 135 4.29 0.21 -18.45
N GLN A 136 3.80 0.93 -19.45
CA GLN A 136 2.42 0.83 -19.91
C GLN A 136 2.09 -0.54 -20.48
N GLY A 137 1.03 -1.15 -19.98
CA GLY A 137 0.50 -2.41 -20.48
C GLY A 137 1.28 -3.64 -20.05
N GLU A 138 2.26 -3.52 -19.14
CA GLU A 138 2.97 -4.67 -18.59
C GLU A 138 2.00 -5.64 -17.89
N THR A 139 2.30 -6.93 -18.00
CA THR A 139 1.43 -8.04 -17.59
C THR A 139 2.13 -8.90 -16.54
N LEU A 140 1.40 -9.89 -16.01
CA LEU A 140 2.00 -10.90 -15.12
C LEU A 140 3.15 -11.66 -15.82
N LYS A 141 3.07 -11.84 -17.14
CA LYS A 141 4.16 -12.47 -17.91
C LYS A 141 5.45 -11.64 -17.82
N ASP A 142 5.35 -10.33 -18.04
CA ASP A 142 6.51 -9.43 -17.98
C ASP A 142 7.13 -9.39 -16.56
N PHE A 143 6.30 -9.58 -15.53
CA PHE A 143 6.78 -9.76 -14.16
C PHE A 143 7.58 -11.06 -14.01
N LEU A 144 7.05 -12.18 -14.49
CA LEU A 144 7.71 -13.49 -14.40
C LEU A 144 9.00 -13.55 -15.21
N ASP A 145 9.09 -12.81 -16.33
CA ASP A 145 10.35 -12.68 -17.08
C ASP A 145 11.45 -11.99 -16.24
N ARG A 146 11.07 -11.13 -15.28
CA ARG A 146 12.00 -10.42 -14.37
C ARG A 146 12.23 -11.14 -13.04
N VAL A 147 11.23 -11.90 -12.58
CA VAL A 147 11.22 -12.68 -11.32
C VAL A 147 10.60 -14.06 -11.60
N PRO A 148 11.38 -15.03 -12.13
CA PRO A 148 10.83 -16.31 -12.61
C PRO A 148 10.23 -17.20 -11.53
N GLU A 149 10.76 -17.15 -10.30
CA GLU A 149 10.31 -17.95 -9.17
C GLU A 149 9.94 -17.04 -7.98
N PRO A 150 8.83 -16.27 -8.08
CA PRO A 150 8.49 -15.30 -7.05
C PRO A 150 7.93 -15.98 -5.81
N SER A 151 8.35 -15.55 -4.62
CA SER A 151 7.78 -15.97 -3.34
C SER A 151 6.31 -15.52 -3.21
N PHE A 152 5.98 -14.37 -3.81
CA PHE A 152 4.63 -13.82 -3.85
C PHE A 152 4.24 -13.42 -5.26
N LEU A 153 3.21 -14.07 -5.80
CA LEU A 153 2.72 -13.81 -7.14
C LEU A 153 1.80 -12.56 -7.17
N PRO A 154 2.03 -11.63 -8.10
CA PRO A 154 1.09 -10.54 -8.35
C PRO A 154 -0.28 -11.03 -8.78
N ASP A 155 -1.24 -10.14 -8.71
CA ASP A 155 -2.58 -10.32 -9.24
C ASP A 155 -2.53 -10.48 -10.76
N GLU A 156 -3.27 -11.44 -11.29
CA GLU A 156 -3.16 -11.83 -12.69
C GLU A 156 -3.76 -10.76 -13.61
N ASP A 157 -4.95 -10.27 -13.29
CA ASP A 157 -5.72 -9.41 -14.18
C ASP A 157 -5.69 -7.92 -13.79
N ASN A 158 -4.93 -7.58 -12.75
CA ASN A 158 -4.72 -6.22 -12.25
C ASN A 158 -5.95 -5.64 -11.53
N ILE A 159 -6.86 -6.48 -11.01
CA ILE A 159 -8.10 -6.04 -10.36
C ILE A 159 -8.21 -6.68 -8.97
N ILE A 160 -8.11 -5.86 -7.93
CA ILE A 160 -8.20 -6.33 -6.55
C ILE A 160 -9.45 -5.74 -5.87
N PRO A 161 -10.44 -6.56 -5.48
CA PRO A 161 -11.62 -6.10 -4.75
C PRO A 161 -11.28 -5.56 -3.35
N VAL A 162 -11.91 -4.43 -2.98
CA VAL A 162 -11.74 -3.77 -1.67
C VAL A 162 -13.11 -3.59 -1.00
N LEU A 163 -13.72 -4.68 -0.59
CA LEU A 163 -15.10 -4.71 -0.11
C LEU A 163 -15.20 -4.84 1.43
N ASP A 164 -16.36 -4.47 1.97
CA ASP A 164 -16.63 -4.46 3.41
C ASP A 164 -16.79 -5.85 4.03
N ASP A 165 -16.78 -6.90 3.20
CA ASP A 165 -16.87 -8.31 3.59
C ASP A 165 -16.17 -9.21 2.56
N GLU A 166 -16.04 -10.49 2.88
CA GLU A 166 -15.41 -11.53 2.05
C GLU A 166 -16.36 -11.97 0.93
N TYR A 167 -16.31 -11.26 -0.20
CA TYR A 167 -17.07 -11.62 -1.41
C TYR A 167 -16.21 -12.36 -2.44
N PHE A 168 -14.90 -12.11 -2.50
CA PHE A 168 -13.98 -12.68 -3.48
C PHE A 168 -12.80 -13.37 -2.78
N ALA A 169 -12.35 -14.50 -3.31
CA ALA A 169 -11.29 -15.30 -2.69
C ALA A 169 -9.91 -14.60 -2.72
N ASP A 170 -9.72 -13.71 -3.69
CA ASP A 170 -8.53 -12.91 -3.95
C ASP A 170 -8.71 -11.43 -3.56
N ASP A 171 -9.64 -11.14 -2.64
CA ASP A 171 -9.80 -9.77 -2.14
C ASP A 171 -8.52 -9.24 -1.46
N ILE A 172 -8.45 -7.91 -1.30
CA ILE A 172 -7.25 -7.26 -0.77
C ILE A 172 -6.81 -7.78 0.61
N VAL A 173 -7.75 -8.22 1.45
CA VAL A 173 -7.45 -8.73 2.80
C VAL A 173 -6.89 -10.14 2.70
N ALA A 174 -7.48 -11.00 1.86
CA ALA A 174 -6.97 -12.34 1.60
C ALA A 174 -5.57 -12.29 1.01
N ARG A 175 -5.33 -11.42 0.02
CA ARG A 175 -3.99 -11.19 -0.56
C ARG A 175 -3.01 -10.65 0.47
N PHE A 176 -3.42 -9.70 1.32
CA PHE A 176 -2.56 -9.17 2.37
C PHE A 176 -2.19 -10.21 3.42
N LYS A 177 -3.15 -11.02 3.87
CA LYS A 177 -2.88 -12.14 4.78
C LYS A 177 -1.91 -13.14 4.16
N LYS A 178 -2.14 -13.52 2.89
CA LYS A 178 -1.22 -14.40 2.16
C LYS A 178 0.19 -13.81 2.08
N PHE A 179 0.28 -12.51 1.85
CA PHE A 179 1.55 -11.78 1.82
C PHE A 179 2.29 -11.83 3.17
N ILE A 180 1.60 -11.59 4.29
CA ILE A 180 2.19 -11.70 5.63
C ILE A 180 2.71 -13.12 5.89
N GLU A 181 1.90 -14.13 5.55
CA GLU A 181 2.27 -15.54 5.71
C GLU A 181 3.51 -15.90 4.88
N THR A 182 3.59 -15.42 3.64
CA THR A 182 4.74 -15.65 2.75
C THR A 182 6.01 -14.99 3.29
N LEU A 183 5.93 -13.79 3.87
CA LEU A 183 7.12 -13.02 4.24
C LEU A 183 7.61 -13.29 5.66
N PHE A 184 6.70 -13.40 6.62
CA PHE A 184 7.00 -13.52 8.05
C PHE A 184 6.78 -14.94 8.60
N GLY A 185 6.53 -15.90 7.71
CA GLY A 185 6.26 -17.28 8.08
C GLY A 185 4.90 -17.48 8.74
N ARG A 186 4.62 -18.74 9.10
CA ARG A 186 3.33 -19.15 9.68
C ARG A 186 3.32 -19.12 11.19
N GLN A 187 4.48 -19.26 11.84
CA GLN A 187 4.57 -19.45 13.29
C GLN A 187 3.98 -18.26 14.06
N HIS A 188 4.17 -17.03 13.56
CA HIS A 188 3.74 -15.80 14.21
C HIS A 188 2.61 -15.08 13.48
N PHE A 189 1.94 -15.74 12.52
CA PHE A 189 0.95 -15.11 11.65
C PHE A 189 -0.14 -14.34 12.41
N THR A 190 -0.83 -14.99 13.35
CA THR A 190 -1.90 -14.35 14.13
C THR A 190 -1.39 -13.17 14.95
N THR A 191 -0.21 -13.29 15.55
CA THR A 191 0.41 -12.22 16.34
C THR A 191 0.80 -11.05 15.45
N ASN A 192 1.35 -11.31 14.26
CA ASN A 192 1.72 -10.29 13.28
C ASN A 192 0.50 -9.51 12.78
N ILE A 193 -0.59 -10.20 12.46
CA ILE A 193 -1.86 -9.56 12.09
C ILE A 193 -2.36 -8.65 13.22
N ARG A 194 -2.35 -9.14 14.46
CA ARG A 194 -2.74 -8.35 15.63
C ARG A 194 -1.88 -7.10 15.83
N ILE A 195 -0.55 -7.22 15.70
CA ILE A 195 0.37 -6.08 15.78
C ILE A 195 0.05 -5.03 14.71
N ILE A 196 -0.24 -5.46 13.48
CA ILE A 196 -0.63 -4.56 12.39
C ILE A 196 -1.92 -3.82 12.75
N GLU A 197 -2.95 -4.52 13.22
CA GLU A 197 -4.24 -3.91 13.58
C GLU A 197 -4.15 -2.96 14.77
N GLU A 198 -3.39 -3.33 15.80
CA GLU A 198 -3.09 -2.48 16.95
C GLU A 198 -2.35 -1.20 16.51
N SER A 199 -1.38 -1.33 15.58
CA SER A 199 -0.66 -0.18 15.01
C SER A 199 -1.55 0.73 14.17
N LEU A 200 -2.55 0.17 13.47
CA LEU A 200 -3.52 0.92 12.69
C LEU A 200 -4.65 1.51 13.55
N GLY A 201 -4.85 1.01 14.77
CA GLY A 201 -5.99 1.32 15.62
C GLY A 201 -7.32 0.80 15.06
N MET A 202 -7.29 -0.14 14.12
CA MET A 202 -8.47 -0.75 13.50
C MET A 202 -8.13 -2.07 12.80
N ASP A 203 -9.16 -2.88 12.57
CA ASP A 203 -9.09 -4.07 11.73
C ASP A 203 -8.61 -3.75 10.30
N ILE A 204 -7.85 -4.69 9.72
CA ILE A 204 -7.23 -4.53 8.40
C ILE A 204 -8.27 -4.30 7.29
N ARG A 205 -9.42 -4.99 7.30
CA ARG A 205 -10.48 -4.80 6.30
C ARG A 205 -11.02 -3.38 6.39
N LYS A 206 -11.30 -2.90 7.61
CA LYS A 206 -11.73 -1.52 7.84
C LYS A 206 -10.70 -0.50 7.35
N TYR A 207 -9.40 -0.74 7.57
CA TYR A 207 -8.34 0.11 7.06
C TYR A 207 -8.35 0.17 5.53
N PHE A 208 -8.38 -0.97 4.84
CA PHE A 208 -8.39 -1.00 3.37
C PHE A 208 -9.61 -0.28 2.76
N VAL A 209 -10.80 -0.48 3.34
CA VAL A 209 -12.04 0.12 2.82
C VAL A 209 -12.10 1.62 3.08
N LYS A 210 -11.60 2.10 4.24
CA LYS A 210 -11.84 3.49 4.68
C LYS A 210 -10.64 4.42 4.55
N GLU A 211 -9.45 3.93 4.82
CA GLU A 211 -8.27 4.78 5.04
C GLU A 211 -7.17 4.58 3.98
N PHE A 212 -6.96 3.36 3.50
CA PHE A 212 -5.87 3.04 2.56
C PHE A 212 -5.82 3.98 1.35
N HIS A 213 -6.96 4.21 0.68
CA HIS A 213 -6.98 5.08 -0.49
C HIS A 213 -6.71 6.55 -0.13
N LYS A 214 -7.09 7.02 1.06
CA LYS A 214 -6.77 8.39 1.51
C LYS A 214 -5.27 8.54 1.75
N ASP A 215 -4.66 7.57 2.44
CA ASP A 215 -3.22 7.52 2.68
C ASP A 215 -2.45 7.49 1.35
N HIS A 216 -2.93 6.69 0.39
CA HIS A 216 -2.39 6.60 -0.95
C HIS A 216 -2.47 7.95 -1.70
N LEU A 217 -3.62 8.62 -1.71
CA LEU A 217 -3.76 9.95 -2.33
C LEU A 217 -2.78 10.98 -1.72
N GLN A 218 -2.60 10.96 -0.39
CA GLN A 218 -1.68 11.85 0.31
C GLN A 218 -0.22 11.56 -0.08
N ARG A 219 0.20 10.28 -0.01
CA ARG A 219 1.56 9.83 -0.34
C ARG A 219 1.97 10.21 -1.76
N TYR A 220 1.03 10.11 -2.70
CA TYR A 220 1.27 10.41 -4.11
C TYR A 220 0.97 11.87 -4.49
N LYS A 221 0.83 12.79 -3.53
CA LYS A 221 0.55 14.21 -3.77
C LYS A 221 -0.61 14.44 -4.76
N LYS A 222 -1.71 13.69 -4.60
CA LYS A 222 -2.89 13.66 -5.48
C LYS A 222 -2.59 13.25 -6.93
N ARG A 223 -1.59 12.39 -7.15
CA ARG A 223 -1.28 11.72 -8.42
C ARG A 223 -1.20 10.20 -8.22
N PRO A 224 -2.29 9.56 -7.76
CA PRO A 224 -2.27 8.15 -7.38
C PRO A 224 -2.00 7.24 -8.58
N ILE A 225 -1.15 6.23 -8.40
CA ILE A 225 -0.90 5.20 -9.42
C ILE A 225 -1.80 3.97 -9.27
N TYR A 226 -2.27 3.69 -8.05
CA TYR A 226 -3.39 2.77 -7.80
C TYR A 226 -4.69 3.55 -7.87
N TRP A 227 -5.56 3.18 -8.80
CA TRP A 227 -6.85 3.82 -9.01
C TRP A 227 -7.95 2.99 -8.38
N LEU A 228 -8.82 3.62 -7.60
CA LEU A 228 -9.94 2.97 -6.96
C LEU A 228 -11.21 3.19 -7.79
N ILE A 229 -11.65 2.17 -8.51
CA ILE A 229 -12.97 2.16 -9.13
C ILE A 229 -13.99 1.98 -8.02
N SER A 230 -14.86 2.97 -7.81
CA SER A 230 -15.76 3.05 -6.65
C SER A 230 -17.15 3.44 -7.08
N SER A 231 -18.15 2.73 -6.56
CA SER A 231 -19.53 3.21 -6.62
C SER A 231 -19.71 4.50 -5.80
N PRO A 232 -20.77 5.30 -6.05
CA PRO A 232 -20.98 6.57 -5.37
C PRO A 232 -21.06 6.44 -3.84
N ALA A 233 -21.76 5.44 -3.30
CA ALA A 233 -21.80 5.18 -1.86
C ALA A 233 -20.61 4.33 -1.36
N GLY A 234 -19.73 3.88 -2.26
CA GLY A 234 -18.57 3.05 -1.94
C GLY A 234 -18.94 1.62 -1.55
N SER A 235 -20.12 1.12 -1.94
CA SER A 235 -20.51 -0.27 -1.72
C SER A 235 -19.69 -1.24 -2.57
N PHE A 236 -19.31 -0.83 -3.78
CA PHE A 236 -18.37 -1.55 -4.63
C PHE A 236 -17.09 -0.73 -4.74
N ASN A 237 -15.96 -1.41 -4.53
CA ASN A 237 -14.64 -0.84 -4.74
C ASN A 237 -13.71 -1.91 -5.33
N ALA A 238 -12.93 -1.53 -6.35
CA ALA A 238 -11.86 -2.35 -6.91
C ALA A 238 -10.63 -1.47 -7.18
N LEU A 239 -9.46 -1.89 -6.71
CA LEU A 239 -8.20 -1.24 -7.02
C LEU A 239 -7.61 -1.80 -8.32
N ILE A 240 -7.03 -0.92 -9.11
CA ILE A 240 -6.21 -1.26 -10.28
C ILE A 240 -4.90 -0.49 -10.25
N TYR A 241 -3.86 -1.03 -10.87
CA TYR A 241 -2.61 -0.30 -11.10
C TYR A 241 -2.55 0.30 -12.51
N MET A 242 -2.40 1.62 -12.60
CA MET A 242 -2.40 2.39 -13.85
C MET A 242 -1.42 1.85 -14.89
N HIS A 243 -0.23 1.40 -14.50
CA HIS A 243 0.78 0.96 -15.47
C HIS A 243 0.41 -0.37 -16.13
N ARG A 244 -0.40 -1.20 -15.45
CA ARG A 244 -0.94 -2.45 -15.98
C ARG A 244 -2.33 -2.29 -16.61
N TYR A 245 -2.86 -1.07 -16.68
CA TYR A 245 -4.15 -0.81 -17.30
C TYR A 245 -4.10 -1.15 -18.79
N ASN A 246 -5.16 -1.76 -19.30
CA ASN A 246 -5.35 -1.98 -20.72
C ASN A 246 -6.84 -1.79 -21.11
N ASN A 247 -7.11 -1.81 -22.42
CA ASN A 247 -8.43 -1.57 -22.97
C ASN A 247 -9.51 -2.57 -22.51
N GLN A 248 -9.14 -3.71 -21.92
CA GLN A 248 -10.07 -4.70 -21.38
C GLN A 248 -10.35 -4.50 -19.88
N THR A 249 -9.54 -3.72 -19.16
CA THR A 249 -9.64 -3.57 -17.69
C THR A 249 -11.04 -3.15 -17.25
N MET A 250 -11.64 -2.13 -17.87
CA MET A 250 -12.99 -1.66 -17.49
C MET A 250 -14.09 -2.70 -17.78
N SER A 251 -13.97 -3.43 -18.89
CA SER A 251 -14.91 -4.49 -19.25
C SER A 251 -14.81 -5.69 -18.29
N LYS A 252 -13.59 -6.06 -17.87
CA LYS A 252 -13.37 -7.10 -16.85
C LYS A 252 -13.95 -6.70 -15.49
N ILE A 253 -13.64 -5.50 -14.99
CA ILE A 253 -14.23 -4.98 -13.73
C ILE A 253 -15.76 -5.03 -13.80
N PHE A 254 -16.34 -4.64 -14.94
CA PHE A 254 -17.78 -4.63 -15.12
C PHE A 254 -18.40 -6.03 -15.13
N ASN A 255 -17.85 -6.96 -15.90
CA ASN A 255 -18.44 -8.28 -16.12
C ASN A 255 -18.10 -9.26 -14.99
N ASP A 256 -16.86 -9.28 -14.54
CA ASP A 256 -16.33 -10.35 -13.69
C ASP A 256 -16.40 -9.96 -12.21
N TYR A 257 -16.38 -8.65 -11.90
CA TYR A 257 -16.41 -8.17 -10.51
C TYR A 257 -17.73 -7.50 -10.14
N LEU A 258 -18.16 -6.48 -10.87
CA LEU A 258 -19.33 -5.69 -10.50
C LEU A 258 -20.64 -6.48 -10.63
N LYS A 259 -20.85 -7.17 -11.76
CA LYS A 259 -22.03 -8.04 -11.96
C LYS A 259 -22.01 -9.28 -11.05
N GLU A 260 -20.85 -9.84 -10.79
CA GLU A 260 -20.71 -10.96 -9.86
C GLU A 260 -21.05 -10.50 -8.43
N PHE A 261 -20.54 -9.34 -8.01
CA PHE A 261 -20.86 -8.75 -6.71
C PHE A 261 -22.37 -8.49 -6.57
N ARG A 262 -23.02 -7.94 -7.60
CA ARG A 262 -24.48 -7.80 -7.64
C ARG A 262 -25.19 -9.14 -7.42
N SER A 263 -24.75 -10.18 -8.12
CA SER A 263 -25.34 -11.52 -8.01
C SER A 263 -25.17 -12.10 -6.59
N LYS A 264 -24.01 -11.89 -5.96
CA LYS A 264 -23.75 -12.28 -4.57
C LYS A 264 -24.65 -11.53 -3.57
N LEU A 265 -24.86 -10.23 -3.75
CA LEU A 265 -25.79 -9.44 -2.92
C LEU A 265 -27.23 -9.96 -3.04
N ILE A 266 -27.69 -10.26 -4.26
CA ILE A 266 -29.03 -10.82 -4.51
C ILE A 266 -29.17 -12.19 -3.83
N SER A 267 -28.16 -13.05 -3.95
CA SER A 267 -28.17 -14.37 -3.31
C SER A 267 -28.26 -14.24 -1.79
N ARG A 268 -27.44 -13.39 -1.17
CA ARG A 268 -27.46 -13.17 0.29
C ARG A 268 -28.81 -12.59 0.76
N LEU A 269 -29.40 -11.66 -0.01
CA LEU A 269 -30.74 -11.15 0.28
C LEU A 269 -31.81 -12.24 0.22
N LYS A 270 -31.72 -13.14 -0.77
CA LYS A 270 -32.62 -14.28 -0.89
C LYS A 270 -32.48 -15.24 0.29
N ASP A 271 -31.25 -15.54 0.72
CA ASP A 271 -31.00 -16.40 1.88
C ASP A 271 -31.62 -15.84 3.17
N ILE A 272 -31.64 -14.50 3.33
CA ILE A 272 -32.33 -13.85 4.46
C ILE A 272 -33.84 -14.00 4.33
N GLN A 273 -34.39 -13.78 3.14
CA GLN A 273 -35.85 -13.87 2.88
C GLN A 273 -36.38 -15.30 3.02
N ASP A 274 -35.58 -16.29 2.63
CA ASP A 274 -35.90 -17.72 2.72
C ASP A 274 -35.63 -18.29 4.14
N GLY A 275 -35.13 -17.48 5.08
CA GLY A 275 -34.85 -17.90 6.46
C GLY A 275 -33.62 -18.80 6.62
N ILE A 276 -32.72 -18.82 5.63
CA ILE A 276 -31.49 -19.61 5.60
C ILE A 276 -30.34 -18.88 6.30
N PHE A 277 -30.41 -17.55 6.39
CA PHE A 277 -29.36 -16.71 6.99
C PHE A 277 -29.12 -17.02 8.47
N THR A 278 -27.86 -17.32 8.82
CA THR A 278 -27.43 -17.73 10.17
C THR A 278 -26.81 -16.61 11.00
N GLY A 279 -26.75 -15.38 10.47
CA GLY A 279 -26.12 -14.26 11.15
C GLY A 279 -27.03 -13.56 12.16
N ASN A 280 -26.42 -12.71 12.98
CA ASN A 280 -27.15 -11.91 13.97
C ASN A 280 -27.89 -10.75 13.30
N ASN A 281 -29.13 -10.50 13.73
CA ASN A 281 -29.98 -9.39 13.27
C ASN A 281 -30.24 -9.37 11.74
N PRO A 282 -31.04 -10.32 11.21
CA PRO A 282 -31.34 -10.44 9.79
C PRO A 282 -31.95 -9.16 9.17
N VAL A 283 -32.77 -8.43 9.94
CA VAL A 283 -33.42 -7.18 9.48
C VAL A 283 -32.40 -6.09 9.15
N LYS A 284 -31.41 -5.90 10.03
CA LYS A 284 -30.34 -4.91 9.79
C LYS A 284 -29.48 -5.30 8.60
N GLU A 285 -29.20 -6.58 8.45
CA GLU A 285 -28.42 -7.09 7.34
C GLU A 285 -29.18 -6.93 6.01
N GLU A 286 -30.48 -7.22 6.00
CA GLU A 286 -31.33 -7.02 4.83
C GLU A 286 -31.33 -5.55 4.38
N ASP A 287 -31.50 -4.60 5.31
CA ASP A 287 -31.44 -3.16 5.00
C ASP A 287 -30.06 -2.74 4.46
N ARG A 288 -28.96 -3.28 5.03
CA ARG A 288 -27.60 -3.06 4.52
C ARG A 288 -27.46 -3.54 3.07
N LEU A 289 -27.83 -4.79 2.81
CA LEU A 289 -27.70 -5.40 1.48
C LEU A 289 -28.60 -4.73 0.45
N ARG A 290 -29.81 -4.28 0.82
CA ARG A 290 -30.69 -3.51 -0.09
C ARG A 290 -30.07 -2.18 -0.49
N LYS A 291 -29.42 -1.47 0.45
CA LYS A 291 -28.71 -0.22 0.17
C LYS A 291 -27.50 -0.46 -0.74
N GLN A 292 -26.69 -1.49 -0.46
CA GLN A 292 -25.56 -1.86 -1.31
C GLN A 292 -26.02 -2.25 -2.71
N LEU A 293 -27.08 -3.06 -2.83
CA LEU A 293 -27.63 -3.49 -4.11
C LEU A 293 -28.09 -2.30 -4.94
N LYS A 294 -28.81 -1.35 -4.34
CA LYS A 294 -29.23 -0.13 -5.03
C LYS A 294 -28.04 0.66 -5.56
N ASP A 295 -27.03 0.92 -4.73
CA ASP A 295 -25.81 1.63 -5.13
C ASP A 295 -25.06 0.90 -6.26
N VAL A 296 -25.00 -0.43 -6.21
CA VAL A 296 -24.40 -1.26 -7.26
C VAL A 296 -25.20 -1.22 -8.56
N GLU A 297 -26.52 -1.26 -8.51
CA GLU A 297 -27.39 -1.16 -9.70
C GLU A 297 -27.26 0.21 -10.38
N ASP A 298 -27.26 1.29 -9.60
CA ASP A 298 -27.00 2.65 -10.11
C ASP A 298 -25.57 2.75 -10.70
N PHE A 299 -24.59 2.11 -10.06
CA PHE A 299 -23.22 2.10 -10.55
C PHE A 299 -23.02 1.27 -11.83
N ILE A 300 -23.76 0.18 -12.03
CA ILE A 300 -23.75 -0.59 -13.29
C ILE A 300 -24.14 0.30 -14.47
N LEU A 301 -25.15 1.17 -14.31
CA LEU A 301 -25.53 2.12 -15.35
C LEU A 301 -24.39 3.09 -15.64
N THR A 302 -23.74 3.61 -14.60
CA THR A 302 -22.59 4.53 -14.71
C THR A 302 -21.39 3.87 -15.39
N MET A 303 -21.11 2.59 -15.09
CA MET A 303 -19.98 1.83 -15.64
C MET A 303 -20.22 1.31 -17.06
N THR A 304 -21.47 1.21 -17.51
CA THR A 304 -21.80 0.61 -18.81
C THR A 304 -21.08 1.29 -19.99
N PRO A 305 -21.05 2.63 -20.11
CA PRO A 305 -20.31 3.30 -21.20
C PRO A 305 -18.81 2.97 -21.19
N PHE A 306 -18.20 2.88 -20.00
CA PHE A 306 -16.77 2.56 -19.83
C PHE A 306 -16.45 1.10 -20.17
N ALA A 307 -17.39 0.19 -19.94
CA ALA A 307 -17.25 -1.21 -20.29
C ALA A 307 -17.43 -1.46 -21.80
N MET A 308 -18.33 -0.70 -22.44
CA MET A 308 -18.65 -0.87 -23.87
C MET A 308 -17.71 -0.10 -24.79
N ASN A 309 -17.13 1.00 -24.32
CA ASN A 309 -16.23 1.85 -25.10
C ASN A 309 -14.87 1.88 -24.40
N PRO A 310 -13.91 1.04 -24.84
CA PRO A 310 -12.57 1.03 -24.27
C PRO A 310 -11.92 2.42 -24.31
N ILE A 311 -11.36 2.84 -23.18
CA ILE A 311 -10.60 4.08 -23.06
C ILE A 311 -9.13 3.70 -23.07
N THR A 312 -8.33 4.39 -23.88
CA THR A 312 -6.87 4.25 -23.86
C THR A 312 -6.24 5.35 -23.02
N ILE A 313 -5.21 4.99 -22.26
CA ILE A 313 -4.37 5.91 -21.50
C ILE A 313 -2.99 6.01 -22.16
N ASP A 314 -2.27 7.08 -21.88
CA ASP A 314 -0.88 7.26 -22.26
C ASP A 314 -0.11 7.71 -21.03
N LEU A 315 0.84 6.91 -20.52
CA LEU A 315 1.57 7.27 -19.31
C LEU A 315 2.32 8.62 -19.45
N ASP A 316 2.70 9.03 -20.66
CA ASP A 316 3.41 10.29 -20.92
C ASP A 316 2.52 11.53 -20.74
N ASP A 317 1.19 11.39 -20.90
CA ASP A 317 0.22 12.44 -20.54
C ASP A 317 0.23 12.73 -19.02
N GLY A 318 0.77 11.80 -18.23
CA GLY A 318 0.81 11.86 -16.78
C GLY A 318 -0.51 11.48 -16.11
N VAL A 319 -0.42 11.18 -14.81
CA VAL A 319 -1.54 10.61 -14.03
C VAL A 319 -2.81 11.47 -14.10
N LYS A 320 -2.69 12.80 -13.98
CA LYS A 320 -3.84 13.70 -13.91
C LYS A 320 -4.67 13.74 -15.18
N VAL A 321 -4.02 13.68 -16.35
CA VAL A 321 -4.71 13.72 -17.65
C VAL A 321 -5.39 12.39 -17.93
N ASN A 322 -4.78 11.27 -17.54
CA ASN A 322 -5.39 9.97 -17.78
C ASN A 322 -6.56 9.69 -16.85
N ILE A 323 -6.44 10.01 -15.57
CA ILE A 323 -7.48 9.69 -14.60
C ILE A 323 -8.77 10.48 -14.82
N THR A 324 -8.71 11.69 -15.41
CA THR A 324 -9.90 12.48 -15.77
C THR A 324 -10.72 11.83 -16.89
N LYS A 325 -10.12 10.96 -17.71
CA LYS A 325 -10.84 10.14 -18.70
C LYS A 325 -11.84 9.17 -18.03
N PHE A 326 -11.71 8.94 -16.72
CA PHE A 326 -12.54 8.04 -15.90
C PHE A 326 -13.39 8.79 -14.85
N ALA A 327 -13.72 10.05 -15.13
CA ALA A 327 -14.57 10.85 -14.26
C ALA A 327 -15.90 10.14 -13.97
N GLY A 328 -16.29 10.10 -12.70
CA GLY A 328 -17.52 9.45 -12.24
C GLY A 328 -17.38 7.97 -11.85
N VAL A 329 -16.25 7.30 -12.17
CA VAL A 329 -16.01 5.91 -11.76
C VAL A 329 -14.74 5.72 -10.91
N VAL A 330 -13.73 6.59 -11.04
CA VAL A 330 -12.54 6.58 -10.19
C VAL A 330 -12.72 7.53 -8.99
N LYS A 331 -12.48 7.05 -7.77
CA LYS A 331 -12.62 7.83 -6.52
C LYS A 331 -11.49 8.83 -6.33
N GLY A 332 -11.80 9.94 -5.66
CA GLY A 332 -10.80 10.85 -5.09
C GLY A 332 -10.32 11.98 -6.00
N ILE A 333 -11.06 12.24 -7.09
CA ILE A 333 -10.79 13.32 -8.02
C ILE A 333 -12.08 14.09 -8.28
N GLN A 334 -12.36 15.01 -7.36
CA GLN A 334 -13.19 16.21 -7.56
C GLN A 334 -12.38 17.42 -7.12
#